data_AF-M0JVS2-F1
#
_entry.id   AF-M0JVS2-F1
#
_cell.length_a   1.000
_cell.length_b   1.000
_cell.length_c   1.000
_cell.angle_alpha   90.00
_cell.angle_beta   90.00
_cell.angle_gamma   90.00
#
_symmetry.space_group_name_H-M   'P 1'
#
loop_
_entity.id
_entity.type
_entity.pdbx_description
1 polymer ?
#
loop_
_entity_poly.entity_id
_entity_poly.type
_entity_poly.pdbx_seq_one_letter_code
_entity_poly.pdbx_strand_id
1 'polypeptide(L)' 'MYADGTEPLAAVLDRIDDEQFESPDEVQSSIYNIIPVEGVGEPGQSEGEG' A
#
# COMPACT_ATOMS: atom_id res chain seq x y z
N MET A 1 8.90 0.32 15.22
CA MET A 1 9.16 -0.91 14.43
C MET A 1 9.05 -0.46 12.99
N TYR A 2 10.10 -0.62 12.19
CA TYR A 2 10.07 -0.15 10.80
C TYR A 2 8.93 -0.81 10.04
N ALA A 3 8.45 -0.13 9.02
CA ALA A 3 7.69 -0.80 7.99
C ALA A 3 8.60 -1.86 7.38
N ASP A 4 8.37 -3.14 7.69
CA ASP A 4 9.29 -4.20 7.27
C ASP A 4 9.35 -4.26 5.73
N GLY A 5 8.25 -3.87 5.06
CA GLY A 5 8.24 -3.65 3.60
C GLY A 5 8.69 -4.87 2.79
N THR A 6 8.71 -6.05 3.42
CA THR A 6 9.24 -7.29 2.87
C THR A 6 8.21 -8.04 2.05
N GLU A 7 6.93 -7.73 2.22
CA GLU A 7 5.87 -8.37 1.46
C GLU A 7 5.87 -7.87 0.01
N PRO A 8 5.90 -8.78 -0.99
CA PRO A 8 5.83 -8.38 -2.39
C PRO A 8 4.52 -7.63 -2.69
N LEU A 9 4.61 -6.52 -3.44
CA LEU A 9 3.44 -5.74 -3.85
C LEU A 9 2.38 -6.60 -4.54
N ALA A 10 2.78 -7.57 -5.36
CA ALA A 10 1.85 -8.48 -6.03
C ALA A 10 1.01 -9.30 -5.02
N ALA A 11 1.61 -9.77 -3.93
CA ALA A 11 0.89 -10.51 -2.89
C ALA A 11 -0.05 -9.59 -2.07
N VAL A 12 0.33 -8.33 -1.91
CA VAL A 12 -0.52 -7.31 -1.27
C VAL A 12 -1.73 -6.99 -2.15
N LEU A 13 -1.54 -6.83 -3.47
CA LEU A 13 -2.62 -6.58 -4.43
C LEU A 13 -3.57 -7.78 -4.62
N ASP A 14 -3.10 -9.01 -4.39
CA ASP A 14 -3.92 -10.24 -4.45
C ASP A 14 -5.07 -10.25 -3.42
N ARG A 15 -5.06 -9.31 -2.46
CA ARG A 15 -6.12 -9.11 -1.46
C ARG A 15 -7.30 -8.29 -1.98
N ILE A 16 -7.19 -7.73 -3.18
CA ILE A 16 -8.27 -6.98 -3.82
C ILE A 16 -9.14 -8.00 -4.55
N ASP A 17 -10.35 -8.22 -4.04
CA ASP A 17 -11.35 -9.10 -4.67
C ASP A 17 -12.09 -8.43 -5.85
N ASP A 18 -11.95 -7.11 -6.02
CA ASP A 18 -12.61 -6.36 -7.08
C ASP A 18 -12.04 -6.69 -8.46
N GLU A 19 -12.87 -7.25 -9.34
CA GLU A 19 -12.50 -7.55 -10.73
C GLU A 19 -12.66 -6.33 -11.66
N GLN A 20 -13.43 -5.32 -11.25
CA GLN A 20 -13.72 -4.10 -12.00
C GLN A 20 -13.90 -2.91 -11.06
N PHE A 21 -13.57 -1.71 -11.54
CA PHE A 21 -13.73 -0.45 -10.83
C PHE A 21 -14.48 0.56 -11.68
N GLU A 22 -15.32 1.38 -11.05
CA GLU A 22 -16.11 2.41 -11.71
C GLU A 22 -15.28 3.67 -12.00
N SER A 23 -14.18 3.88 -11.26
CA SER A 23 -13.32 5.05 -11.43
C SER A 23 -11.86 4.83 -10.97
N PRO A 24 -10.91 5.66 -11.43
CA PRO A 24 -9.54 5.64 -10.92
C PRO A 24 -9.42 5.92 -9.41
N ASP A 25 -10.30 6.77 -8.86
CA ASP A 25 -10.32 7.09 -7.43
C ASP A 25 -10.71 5.88 -6.57
N GLU A 26 -11.58 5.02 -7.11
CA GLU A 26 -11.98 3.77 -6.47
C GLU A 26 -10.81 2.77 -6.45
N VAL A 27 -10.08 2.62 -7.55
CA VAL A 27 -8.84 1.82 -7.62
C VAL A 27 -7.85 2.29 -6.56
N GLN A 28 -7.62 3.60 -6.48
CA GLN A 28 -6.71 4.20 -5.51
C GLN A 28 -7.15 3.90 -4.07
N SER A 29 -8.45 3.99 -3.79
CA SER A 29 -9.01 3.70 -2.47
C SER A 29 -8.87 2.24 -2.09
N SER A 30 -9.19 1.30 -2.99
CA SER A 30 -9.00 -0.14 -2.75
C SER A 30 -7.54 -0.48 -2.48
N ILE A 31 -6.59 0.10 -3.24
CA ILE A 31 -5.16 -0.10 -3.01
C ILE A 31 -4.75 0.44 -1.63
N TYR A 32 -5.12 1.66 -1.25
CA TYR A 32 -4.70 2.21 0.04
C TYR A 32 -5.30 1.48 1.24
N ASN A 33 -6.48 0.87 1.09
CA ASN A 33 -7.11 0.09 2.16
C ASN A 33 -6.39 -1.22 2.47
N ILE A 34 -5.67 -1.80 1.51
CA ILE A 34 -5.01 -3.11 1.67
C ILE A 34 -3.52 -3.00 1.98
N ILE A 35 -2.93 -1.80 1.87
CA ILE A 35 -1.52 -1.57 2.21
C ILE A 35 -1.37 -1.62 3.73
N PRO A 36 -0.50 -2.50 4.27
CA PRO A 36 -0.24 -2.55 5.70
C PRO A 36 0.28 -1.22 6.24
N VAL A 37 -0.12 -0.87 7.46
CA VAL A 37 0.43 0.28 8.20
C VAL A 37 1.94 0.12 8.43
N GLU A 38 2.43 -1.12 8.61
CA GLU A 38 3.86 -1.44 8.58
C GLU A 38 4.45 -1.52 7.15
N GLY A 39 3.81 -0.97 6.13
CA GLY A 39 4.33 -0.84 4.77
C GLY A 39 4.59 0.61 4.36
N VAL A 40 3.98 1.57 5.05
CA VAL A 40 3.98 3.00 4.70
C VAL A 40 5.01 3.84 5.46
N GLY A 41 5.63 3.27 6.50
CA GLY A 41 6.52 4.01 7.40
C GLY A 41 5.77 5.04 8.25
N GLU A 42 6.42 5.56 9.29
CA GLU A 42 5.85 6.67 10.05
C GLU A 42 5.81 7.94 9.16
N PRO A 43 4.72 8.73 9.21
CA PRO A 43 4.63 9.98 8.45
C PRO A 43 5.80 10.90 8.82
N GLY A 44 6.65 11.21 7.83
CA GLY A 44 7.86 12.05 8.01
C GLY A 44 9.20 11.34 7.84
N GLN A 45 9.24 10.05 7.52
CA GLN A 45 10.50 9.30 7.29
C GLN A 45 11.06 9.41 5.85
N SER A 46 10.54 10.30 5.00
CA SER A 46 11.10 10.57 3.65
C SER A 46 12.38 11.40 3.66
N GLU A 47 12.97 11.67 4.82
CA GLU A 47 14.31 12.26 4.91
C GLU A 47 15.31 11.21 4.46
N GLY A 48 15.61 11.22 3.15
CA GLY A 48 16.72 10.47 2.60
C GLY A 48 17.98 10.78 3.38
N GLU A 49 18.57 9.75 3.98
CA GLU A 49 19.97 9.79 4.39
C GLU A 49 20.81 9.98 3.13
N GLY A 50 21.25 11.22 2.92
CA GLY A 50 22.29 11.64 1.99
C GLY A 50 23.17 12.67 2.66
#